data_AF-A0A6A6GGX6-F1
#
_entry.id   AF-A0A6A6GGX6-F1
#
_cell.length_a   1.000
_cell.length_b   1.000
_cell.length_c   1.000
_cell.angle_alpha   90.00
_cell.angle_beta   90.00
_cell.angle_gamma   90.00
#
_symmetry.space_group_name_H-M   'P 1'
#
loop_
_entity.id
_entity.type
_entity.pdbx_description
1 polymer ?
#
loop_
_entity_poly.entity_id
_entity_poly.type
_entity_poly.pdbx_seq_one_letter_code
_entity_poly.pdbx_strand_id
1 'polypeptide(L)'
;MMAKRGTTAAIRPGKRQKVSASTNTLAATITDASAMEVGDGVPPARHHDRVYHSPLMLSHESTAQDLLQWYDSTSTTRNMPWRKPFPTTSDLPKDPEAKRDLLSRRAYEVWVSEIMLQQTRVSTVIPYFNNWIEKWPTIQALADANQDDVLAAWKGLGYYSRATRLWKGAKMIIEELGGQVPDTVDGLLKVSGIGPYTAGAVASIAFGRAVPLVDGNVARVLSRQTGLYADMKKKEVDNMIWDIARNLVKGASESSEHTNDQDQDISDIPGRWNQGLMELGSTICTPRPRCGDCPIQETCRVYTEAKALLKPSSVKQPPPDIEDACAVCDPLPSDLVSAAALGLVEAPNEPDKENATKSRPTQKGPKQRSLADFAFSAPKKAASVPSPTDHSNDKITAYCSLFPKRAVKKAVPEEDAAVCIFRVKTSGGLHYLLQQRPDKGLLASMWEFPSFTIPADSDLGEEEVLDGATGLVKGLDRDELAFKGKLGSVTHVFSHLKLNMHVYSIVIELEEIPKTKPRQKWVDLEGVENATVGTGTKRCWEVYKAKTKGL
;
A
#
# COMPACT_ATOMS: atom_id res chain seq x y z
N MET A 1 37.89 15.46 62.96
CA MET A 1 38.48 16.58 62.18
C MET A 1 39.84 16.15 61.69
N MET A 2 39.99 15.78 60.41
CA MET A 2 41.26 15.79 59.69
C MET A 2 41.00 15.51 58.21
N ALA A 3 41.60 16.36 57.38
CA ALA A 3 41.35 16.55 55.97
C ALA A 3 41.94 15.42 55.10
N LYS A 4 41.24 15.07 54.02
CA LYS A 4 41.85 14.46 52.83
C LYS A 4 41.60 15.36 51.62
N ARG A 5 42.72 15.79 51.04
CA ARG A 5 42.86 16.65 49.86
C ARG A 5 42.24 15.95 48.63
N GLY A 6 41.33 16.63 47.96
CA GLY A 6 40.84 16.26 46.63
C GLY A 6 41.79 16.78 45.55
N THR A 7 42.23 15.88 44.69
CA THR A 7 43.09 16.15 43.53
C THR A 7 42.25 16.77 42.41
N THR A 8 42.52 18.04 42.07
CA THR A 8 41.95 18.73 40.92
C THR A 8 42.62 18.25 39.63
N ALA A 9 41.88 17.53 38.79
CA ALA A 9 42.29 17.22 37.42
C ALA A 9 41.90 18.39 36.49
N ALA A 10 42.91 18.93 35.81
CA ALA A 10 42.79 20.04 34.88
C ALA A 10 41.87 19.71 33.69
N ILE A 11 40.88 20.57 33.47
CA ILE A 11 39.99 20.56 32.30
C ILE A 11 40.81 20.97 31.07
N ARG A 12 41.00 20.02 30.13
CA ARG A 12 41.49 20.34 28.78
C ARG A 12 40.42 21.13 28.02
N PRO A 13 40.75 22.22 27.31
CA PRO A 13 39.76 22.95 26.53
C PRO A 13 39.31 22.06 25.36
N GLY A 14 38.01 21.78 25.33
CA GLY A 14 37.38 21.05 24.24
C GLY A 14 37.63 21.76 22.91
N LYS A 15 38.08 21.01 21.90
CA LYS A 15 38.16 21.48 20.51
C LYS A 15 36.81 22.10 20.13
N ARG A 16 36.81 23.40 19.82
CA ARG A 16 35.73 24.08 19.10
C ARG A 16 35.41 23.25 17.85
N GLN A 17 34.30 22.51 17.88
CA GLN A 17 33.69 22.01 16.66
C GLN A 17 33.27 23.24 15.85
N LYS A 18 33.91 23.42 14.68
CA LYS A 18 33.39 24.31 13.65
C LYS A 18 31.99 23.81 13.30
N VAL A 19 30.98 24.61 13.63
CA VAL A 19 29.63 24.48 13.09
C VAL A 19 29.77 24.63 11.58
N SER A 20 29.73 23.53 10.85
CA SER A 20 29.64 23.57 9.39
C SER A 20 28.21 23.95 9.04
N ALA A 21 28.06 25.20 8.58
CA ALA A 21 26.86 25.66 7.90
C ALA A 21 26.68 24.86 6.61
N SER A 22 25.82 23.84 6.63
CA SER A 22 25.34 23.16 5.42
C SER A 22 24.10 22.30 5.74
N THR A 23 23.01 22.95 6.14
CA THR A 23 21.66 22.37 6.07
C THR A 23 20.76 23.43 5.47
N ASN A 24 20.87 23.61 4.16
CA ASN A 24 19.90 24.37 3.38
C ASN A 24 18.66 23.48 3.25
N THR A 25 17.82 23.48 4.29
CA THR A 25 16.48 22.90 4.24
C THR A 25 15.66 23.65 3.19
N LEU A 26 15.02 22.91 2.28
CA LEU A 26 14.06 23.39 1.27
C LEU A 26 13.00 24.38 1.82
N ALA A 27 12.80 24.39 3.15
CA ALA A 27 11.88 25.26 3.87
C ALA A 27 12.15 26.76 3.70
N ALA A 28 13.38 27.19 3.41
CA ALA A 28 13.70 28.63 3.33
C ALA A 28 13.54 29.24 1.93
N THR A 29 13.38 28.43 0.88
CA THR A 29 13.39 28.92 -0.53
C THR A 29 12.00 28.98 -1.17
N ILE A 30 10.93 28.69 -0.42
CA ILE A 30 9.56 28.54 -0.96
C ILE A 30 8.78 29.86 -1.03
N THR A 31 9.32 30.97 -0.50
CA THR A 31 8.61 32.26 -0.53
C THR A 31 8.90 33.12 -1.76
N ASP A 32 9.72 32.65 -2.70
CA ASP A 32 10.01 33.40 -3.93
C ASP A 32 9.75 32.54 -5.17
N ALA A 33 8.48 32.23 -5.40
CA ALA A 33 7.99 31.56 -6.59
C ALA A 33 7.93 32.54 -7.78
N SER A 34 9.03 33.22 -8.09
CA SER A 34 9.20 33.84 -9.40
C SER A 34 9.64 32.75 -10.38
N ALA A 35 8.86 32.60 -11.45
CA ALA A 35 8.98 31.57 -12.46
C ALA A 35 10.43 31.38 -12.98
N MET A 36 11.04 30.21 -12.70
CA MET A 36 12.09 29.71 -13.59
C MET A 36 11.42 29.20 -14.87
N GLU A 37 11.80 29.78 -16.00
CA GLU A 37 11.26 29.43 -17.32
C GLU A 37 11.52 27.95 -17.66
N VAL A 38 10.61 27.40 -18.45
CA VAL A 38 10.51 26.01 -18.93
C VAL A 38 11.77 25.51 -19.71
N GLY A 39 12.83 26.32 -19.80
CA GLY A 39 14.09 25.99 -20.47
C GLY A 39 14.98 24.98 -19.73
N ASP A 40 14.88 24.93 -18.40
CA ASP A 40 15.68 24.03 -17.54
C ASP A 40 14.85 22.79 -17.16
N GLY A 41 15.34 21.59 -17.48
CA GLY A 41 14.70 20.32 -17.14
C GLY A 41 14.01 19.58 -18.29
N VAL A 42 14.19 19.98 -19.55
CA VAL A 42 13.66 19.21 -20.70
C VAL A 42 14.66 18.11 -21.13
N PRO A 43 14.21 16.88 -21.46
CA PRO A 43 15.10 15.86 -22.00
C PRO A 43 15.73 16.24 -23.35
N PRO A 44 16.83 15.61 -23.78
CA PRO A 44 17.39 14.34 -23.28
C PRO A 44 18.23 14.46 -22.01
N ALA A 45 18.65 15.67 -21.65
CA ALA A 45 19.62 15.87 -20.59
C ALA A 45 18.99 16.19 -19.22
N ARG A 46 17.76 16.77 -19.23
CA ARG A 46 16.96 17.07 -18.04
C ARG A 46 17.77 17.76 -16.95
N HIS A 47 18.58 18.75 -17.32
CA HIS A 47 19.43 19.47 -16.39
C HIS A 47 18.61 20.50 -15.60
N HIS A 48 18.68 20.42 -14.28
CA HIS A 48 17.97 21.30 -13.35
C HIS A 48 18.66 21.25 -11.98
N ASP A 49 18.51 22.31 -11.20
CA ASP A 49 18.91 22.37 -9.81
C ASP A 49 17.86 21.70 -8.89
N ARG A 50 18.08 21.73 -7.56
CA ARG A 50 17.09 21.21 -6.61
C ARG A 50 15.83 22.08 -6.50
N VAL A 51 15.91 23.38 -6.83
CA VAL A 51 14.81 24.35 -6.72
C VAL A 51 13.73 24.05 -7.76
N TYR A 52 14.09 23.46 -8.90
CA TYR A 52 13.15 22.93 -9.88
C TYR A 52 12.09 22.01 -9.27
N HIS A 53 12.38 21.27 -8.20
CA HIS A 53 11.38 20.41 -7.56
C HIS A 53 10.41 21.15 -6.61
N SER A 54 10.45 22.47 -6.57
CA SER A 54 9.51 23.27 -5.78
C SER A 54 8.09 23.12 -6.35
N PRO A 55 7.08 22.86 -5.48
CA PRO A 55 5.72 22.65 -5.92
C PRO A 55 5.08 23.96 -6.41
N LEU A 56 4.55 23.94 -7.64
CA LEU A 56 3.89 25.10 -8.25
C LEU A 56 2.38 25.17 -7.96
N MET A 57 1.80 24.17 -7.28
CA MET A 57 0.35 24.14 -6.99
C MET A 57 -0.14 25.34 -6.16
N LEU A 58 0.75 26.02 -5.43
CA LEU A 58 0.42 27.22 -4.64
C LEU A 58 0.89 28.52 -5.31
N SER A 59 1.61 28.46 -6.44
CA SER A 59 2.07 29.66 -7.15
C SER A 59 1.01 30.24 -8.08
N HIS A 60 -0.02 29.45 -8.41
CA HIS A 60 -1.19 29.88 -9.16
C HIS A 60 -2.40 29.92 -8.23
N GLU A 61 -3.05 31.08 -8.14
CA GLU A 61 -4.15 31.34 -7.21
C GLU A 61 -5.31 30.35 -7.36
N SER A 62 -5.58 29.85 -8.58
CA SER A 62 -6.69 28.92 -8.82
C SER A 62 -6.35 27.45 -8.56
N THR A 63 -5.10 27.00 -8.72
CA THR A 63 -4.82 25.55 -8.81
C THR A 63 -5.15 24.79 -7.53
N ALA A 64 -4.88 25.39 -6.37
CA ALA A 64 -5.24 24.80 -5.08
C ALA A 64 -6.77 24.69 -4.95
N GLN A 65 -7.50 25.72 -5.38
CA GLN A 65 -8.95 25.76 -5.38
C GLN A 65 -9.55 24.76 -6.40
N ASP A 66 -8.92 24.60 -7.56
CA ASP A 66 -9.34 23.64 -8.60
C ASP A 66 -9.29 22.20 -8.08
N LEU A 67 -8.27 21.84 -7.29
CA LEU A 67 -8.19 20.54 -6.64
C LEU A 67 -9.35 20.33 -5.64
N LEU A 68 -9.63 21.33 -4.81
CA LEU A 68 -10.70 21.26 -3.80
C LEU A 68 -12.08 21.18 -4.45
N GLN A 69 -12.35 22.04 -5.44
CA GLN A 69 -13.62 22.05 -6.17
C GLN A 69 -13.83 20.75 -6.95
N TRP A 70 -12.77 20.25 -7.60
CA TRP A 70 -12.82 18.95 -8.26
C TRP A 70 -13.11 17.83 -7.24
N TYR A 71 -12.42 17.83 -6.09
CA TYR A 71 -12.65 16.83 -5.06
C TYR A 71 -14.10 16.87 -4.56
N ASP A 72 -14.66 18.04 -4.28
CA ASP A 72 -16.05 18.18 -3.85
C ASP A 72 -17.02 17.57 -4.88
N SER A 73 -16.78 17.83 -6.17
CA SER A 73 -17.61 17.31 -7.27
C SER A 73 -17.59 15.78 -7.39
N THR A 74 -16.53 15.11 -6.91
CA THR A 74 -16.34 13.66 -7.07
C THR A 74 -16.37 12.88 -5.76
N SER A 75 -16.26 13.55 -4.61
CA SER A 75 -16.03 12.96 -3.29
C SER A 75 -17.07 11.89 -2.91
N THR A 76 -18.31 12.06 -3.36
CA THR A 76 -19.48 11.19 -3.11
C THR A 76 -19.68 10.08 -4.14
N THR A 77 -19.04 10.15 -5.31
CA THR A 77 -19.29 9.24 -6.46
C THR A 77 -19.06 7.77 -6.14
N ARG A 78 -18.13 7.46 -5.24
CA ARG A 78 -17.79 6.08 -4.85
C ARG A 78 -18.56 5.56 -3.62
N ASN A 79 -19.51 6.34 -3.07
CA ASN A 79 -20.37 5.97 -1.94
C ASN A 79 -19.60 5.38 -0.74
N MET A 80 -18.51 6.03 -0.33
CA MET A 80 -17.69 5.55 0.79
C MET A 80 -18.30 5.97 2.13
N PRO A 81 -18.79 5.05 2.97
CA PRO A 81 -19.53 5.38 4.19
C PRO A 81 -18.70 6.11 5.25
N TRP A 82 -17.37 5.99 5.20
CA TRP A 82 -16.45 6.72 6.07
C TRP A 82 -16.18 8.17 5.64
N ARG A 83 -16.60 8.60 4.43
CA ARG A 83 -16.53 10.00 4.02
C ARG A 83 -17.78 10.74 4.50
N LYS A 84 -17.67 11.34 5.68
CA LYS A 84 -18.69 12.22 6.26
C LYS A 84 -18.22 13.68 6.16
N PRO A 85 -19.15 14.64 6.06
CA PRO A 85 -18.82 16.06 6.14
C PRO A 85 -17.99 16.36 7.39
N PHE A 86 -17.06 17.30 7.26
CA PHE A 86 -16.36 17.84 8.41
C PHE A 86 -17.38 18.64 9.26
N PRO A 87 -17.45 18.43 10.58
CA PRO A 87 -18.38 19.19 11.41
C PRO A 87 -17.94 20.65 11.45
N THR A 88 -18.75 21.56 10.91
CA THR A 88 -18.44 23.00 10.97
C THR A 88 -18.55 23.51 12.41
N THR A 89 -17.96 24.67 12.71
CA THR A 89 -18.05 25.29 14.05
C THR A 89 -19.50 25.48 14.51
N SER A 90 -20.44 25.68 13.58
CA SER A 90 -21.89 25.72 13.85
C SER A 90 -22.54 24.36 14.12
N ASP A 91 -21.99 23.27 13.57
CA ASP A 91 -22.51 21.90 13.78
C ASP A 91 -21.96 21.26 15.07
N LEU A 92 -20.85 21.79 15.58
CA LEU A 92 -20.21 21.25 16.77
C LEU A 92 -21.05 21.54 18.02
N PRO A 93 -21.26 20.55 18.90
CA PRO A 93 -21.89 20.78 20.19
C PRO A 93 -21.18 21.88 20.98
N LYS A 94 -21.96 22.79 21.59
CA LYS A 94 -21.41 23.80 22.51
C LYS A 94 -20.88 23.18 23.79
N ASP A 95 -21.46 22.03 24.19
CA ASP A 95 -20.98 21.25 25.32
C ASP A 95 -19.62 20.61 24.98
N PRO A 96 -18.55 20.89 25.75
CA PRO A 96 -17.21 20.39 25.47
C PRO A 96 -17.12 18.86 25.44
N GLU A 97 -17.90 18.17 26.27
CA GLU A 97 -17.91 16.72 26.34
C GLU A 97 -18.59 16.10 25.11
N ALA A 98 -19.76 16.60 24.73
CA ALA A 98 -20.44 16.18 23.49
C ALA A 98 -19.60 16.48 22.23
N LYS A 99 -18.90 17.63 22.18
CA LYS A 99 -17.95 17.96 21.10
C LYS A 99 -16.82 16.93 21.05
N ARG A 100 -16.21 16.63 22.19
CA ARG A 100 -15.13 15.65 22.31
C ARG A 100 -15.57 14.25 21.87
N ASP A 101 -16.76 13.83 22.27
CA ASP A 101 -17.31 12.51 21.93
C ASP A 101 -17.59 12.39 20.43
N LEU A 102 -18.15 13.44 19.82
CA LEU A 102 -18.39 13.48 18.37
C LEU A 102 -17.08 13.39 17.58
N LEU A 103 -16.07 14.18 17.94
CA LEU A 103 -14.76 14.15 17.27
C LEU A 103 -14.03 12.81 17.50
N SER A 104 -14.13 12.23 18.69
CA SER A 104 -13.54 10.92 19.00
C SER A 104 -14.18 9.80 18.17
N ARG A 105 -15.51 9.80 18.01
CA ARG A 105 -16.22 8.87 17.11
C ARG A 105 -15.80 9.07 15.66
N ARG A 106 -15.68 10.32 15.22
CA ARG A 106 -15.23 10.64 13.85
C ARG A 106 -13.81 10.14 13.61
N ALA A 107 -12.90 10.38 14.55
CA ALA A 107 -11.51 9.92 14.47
C ALA A 107 -11.41 8.39 14.45
N TYR A 108 -12.24 7.71 15.25
CA TYR A 108 -12.35 6.24 15.24
C TYR A 108 -12.82 5.72 13.88
N GLU A 109 -13.87 6.29 13.29
CA GLU A 109 -14.35 5.89 11.96
C GLU A 109 -13.29 6.08 10.87
N VAL A 110 -12.62 7.24 10.86
CA VAL A 110 -11.53 7.52 9.92
C VAL A 110 -10.42 6.49 10.12
N TRP A 111 -9.97 6.29 11.36
CA TRP A 111 -8.91 5.34 11.68
C TRP A 111 -9.23 3.91 11.21
N VAL A 112 -10.43 3.39 11.53
CA VAL A 112 -10.89 2.06 11.07
C VAL A 112 -10.83 1.96 9.55
N SER A 113 -11.37 2.96 8.85
CA SER A 113 -11.41 2.95 7.38
C SER A 113 -10.01 2.96 6.76
N GLU A 114 -9.10 3.78 7.29
CA GLU A 114 -7.72 3.88 6.83
C GLU A 114 -6.96 2.56 7.04
N ILE A 115 -7.16 1.89 8.18
CA ILE A 115 -6.56 0.58 8.43
C ILE A 115 -7.12 -0.47 7.47
N MET A 116 -8.44 -0.48 7.21
CA MET A 116 -9.06 -1.43 6.27
C MET A 116 -8.57 -1.22 4.84
N LEU A 117 -8.41 0.03 4.39
CA LEU A 117 -8.00 0.39 3.03
C LEU A 117 -6.53 0.07 2.71
N GLN A 118 -5.69 -0.21 3.71
CA GLN A 118 -4.31 -0.65 3.48
C GLN A 118 -4.27 -1.91 2.59
N GLN A 119 -3.76 -1.77 1.37
CA GLN A 119 -3.65 -2.85 0.39
C GLN A 119 -4.99 -3.56 0.06
N THR A 120 -6.13 -2.90 0.28
CA THR A 120 -7.46 -3.47 0.04
C THR A 120 -8.29 -2.48 -0.78
N ARG A 121 -9.09 -2.98 -1.73
CA ARG A 121 -9.89 -2.12 -2.62
C ARG A 121 -11.10 -1.55 -1.88
N VAL A 122 -11.48 -0.31 -2.22
CA VAL A 122 -12.65 0.39 -1.64
C VAL A 122 -13.92 -0.46 -1.67
N SER A 123 -14.27 -1.05 -2.82
CA SER A 123 -15.49 -1.86 -2.96
C SER A 123 -15.51 -3.10 -2.05
N THR A 124 -14.35 -3.66 -1.74
CA THR A 124 -14.22 -4.75 -0.78
C THR A 124 -14.39 -4.27 0.65
N VAL A 125 -13.91 -3.06 0.99
CA VAL A 125 -13.94 -2.52 2.35
C VAL A 125 -15.35 -2.10 2.79
N ILE A 126 -16.17 -1.55 1.88
CA ILE A 126 -17.52 -1.02 2.21
C ILE A 126 -18.36 -1.95 3.13
N PRO A 127 -18.61 -3.23 2.77
CA PRO A 127 -19.42 -4.11 3.63
C PRO A 127 -18.75 -4.42 4.98
N TYR A 128 -17.41 -4.54 5.02
CA TYR A 128 -16.67 -4.80 6.26
C TYR A 128 -16.73 -3.60 7.20
N PHE A 129 -16.57 -2.39 6.66
CA PHE A 129 -16.66 -1.17 7.44
C PHE A 129 -18.04 -1.01 8.08
N ASN A 130 -19.11 -1.21 7.29
CA ASN A 130 -20.48 -1.08 7.80
C ASN A 130 -20.75 -2.08 8.93
N ASN A 131 -20.44 -3.36 8.73
CA ASN A 131 -20.61 -4.40 9.76
C ASN A 131 -19.73 -4.14 11.00
N TRP A 132 -18.51 -3.62 10.80
CA TRP A 132 -17.60 -3.30 11.90
C TRP A 132 -18.13 -2.15 12.76
N ILE A 133 -18.58 -1.05 12.14
CA ILE A 133 -19.11 0.11 12.87
C ILE A 133 -20.46 -0.20 13.51
N GLU A 134 -21.27 -1.07 12.91
CA GLU A 134 -22.50 -1.57 13.53
C GLU A 134 -22.20 -2.38 14.79
N LYS A 135 -21.22 -3.30 14.75
CA LYS A 135 -20.84 -4.13 15.90
C LYS A 135 -20.09 -3.33 16.98
N TRP A 136 -19.23 -2.40 16.58
CA TRP A 136 -18.41 -1.58 17.47
C TRP A 136 -18.47 -0.11 17.05
N PRO A 137 -19.51 0.63 17.47
CA PRO A 137 -19.73 2.01 17.04
C PRO A 137 -18.77 3.02 17.68
N THR A 138 -18.09 2.65 18.76
CA THR A 138 -17.15 3.50 19.48
C THR A 138 -15.84 2.79 19.73
N ILE A 139 -14.79 3.56 20.01
CA ILE A 139 -13.49 3.02 20.40
C ILE A 139 -13.56 2.20 21.70
N GLN A 140 -14.42 2.61 22.65
CA GLN A 140 -14.69 1.85 23.87
C GLN A 140 -15.30 0.48 23.55
N ALA A 141 -16.33 0.43 22.69
CA ALA A 141 -16.95 -0.83 22.29
C ALA A 141 -15.94 -1.79 21.63
N LEU A 142 -15.00 -1.25 20.83
CA LEU A 142 -13.93 -2.06 20.26
C LEU A 142 -12.92 -2.52 21.33
N ALA A 143 -12.54 -1.67 22.27
CA ALA A 143 -11.61 -2.01 23.35
C ALA A 143 -12.16 -3.14 24.24
N ASP A 144 -13.47 -3.12 24.52
CA ASP A 144 -14.16 -4.12 25.33
C ASP A 144 -14.41 -5.44 24.59
N ALA A 145 -14.22 -5.46 23.26
CA ALA A 145 -14.44 -6.64 22.44
C ALA A 145 -13.43 -7.77 22.73
N ASN A 146 -13.88 -9.01 22.62
CA ASN A 146 -12.98 -10.16 22.59
C ASN A 146 -12.14 -10.15 21.31
N GLN A 147 -10.87 -10.53 21.43
CA GLN A 147 -9.96 -10.53 20.27
C GLN A 147 -10.43 -11.50 19.18
N ASP A 148 -11.01 -12.64 19.54
CA ASP A 148 -11.52 -13.63 18.58
C ASP A 148 -12.70 -13.08 17.76
N ASP A 149 -13.59 -12.31 18.39
CA ASP A 149 -14.68 -11.60 17.72
C ASP A 149 -14.16 -10.59 16.69
N VAL A 150 -13.11 -9.84 17.06
CA VAL A 150 -12.43 -8.88 16.18
C VAL A 150 -11.82 -9.58 14.96
N LEU A 151 -11.12 -10.70 15.18
CA LEU A 151 -10.53 -11.48 14.10
C LEU A 151 -11.59 -12.11 13.20
N ALA A 152 -12.72 -12.55 13.77
CA ALA A 152 -13.85 -13.07 13.03
C ALA A 152 -14.49 -12.02 12.12
N ALA A 153 -14.70 -10.79 12.63
CA ALA A 153 -15.22 -9.68 11.82
C ALA A 153 -14.27 -9.23 10.70
N TRP A 154 -12.97 -9.49 10.84
CA TRP A 154 -11.95 -9.21 9.82
C TRP A 154 -11.74 -10.37 8.83
N LYS A 155 -12.43 -11.51 9.03
CA LYS A 155 -12.25 -12.73 8.23
C LYS A 155 -12.53 -12.45 6.76
N GLY A 156 -11.49 -12.61 5.92
CA GLY A 156 -11.55 -12.39 4.48
C GLY A 156 -10.93 -11.08 3.99
N LEU A 157 -10.66 -10.10 4.87
CA LEU A 157 -10.03 -8.83 4.48
C LEU A 157 -8.50 -8.92 4.34
N GLY A 158 -7.91 -9.99 4.87
CA GLY A 158 -6.46 -10.23 4.84
C GLY A 158 -5.66 -9.34 5.81
N TYR A 159 -4.38 -9.67 6.00
CA TYR A 159 -3.48 -8.96 6.93
C TYR A 159 -4.08 -8.76 8.34
N TYR A 160 -4.47 -9.85 9.00
CA TYR A 160 -5.17 -9.87 10.31
C TYR A 160 -4.42 -9.16 11.45
N SER A 161 -3.09 -8.99 11.32
CA SER A 161 -2.32 -8.18 12.25
C SER A 161 -2.80 -6.73 12.30
N ARG A 162 -3.42 -6.21 11.24
CA ARG A 162 -4.09 -4.89 11.23
C ARG A 162 -5.23 -4.83 12.25
N ALA A 163 -6.15 -5.80 12.22
CA ALA A 163 -7.26 -5.88 13.18
C ALA A 163 -6.75 -6.00 14.62
N THR A 164 -5.73 -6.84 14.83
CA THR A 164 -5.13 -7.02 16.16
C THR A 164 -4.48 -5.73 16.66
N ARG A 165 -3.77 -4.99 15.80
CA ARG A 165 -3.14 -3.72 16.18
C ARG A 165 -4.17 -2.63 16.45
N LEU A 166 -5.23 -2.57 15.64
CA LEU A 166 -6.37 -1.66 15.81
C LEU A 166 -7.04 -1.89 17.17
N TRP A 167 -7.33 -3.14 17.52
CA TRP A 167 -7.87 -3.51 18.83
C TRP A 167 -6.92 -3.17 19.99
N LYS A 168 -5.62 -3.50 19.87
CA LYS A 168 -4.61 -3.12 20.88
C LYS A 168 -4.50 -1.61 21.06
N GLY A 169 -4.55 -0.85 19.95
CA GLY A 169 -4.54 0.60 19.99
C GLY A 169 -5.80 1.18 20.64
N ALA A 170 -6.97 0.58 20.39
CA ALA A 170 -8.21 0.98 21.05
C ALA A 170 -8.12 0.78 22.57
N LYS A 171 -7.61 -0.37 23.02
CA LYS A 171 -7.34 -0.62 24.45
C LYS A 171 -6.38 0.39 25.05
N MET A 172 -5.26 0.66 24.39
CA MET A 172 -4.29 1.67 24.83
C MET A 172 -4.93 3.06 24.96
N ILE A 173 -5.81 3.46 24.02
CA ILE A 173 -6.50 4.76 24.12
C ILE A 173 -7.42 4.81 25.35
N ILE A 174 -8.15 3.73 25.65
CA ILE A 174 -9.00 3.67 26.85
C ILE A 174 -8.16 3.66 28.13
N GLU A 175 -7.16 2.78 28.21
CA GLU A 175 -6.40 2.48 29.43
C GLU A 175 -5.37 3.57 29.77
N GLU A 176 -4.71 4.15 28.76
CA GLU A 176 -3.57 5.06 28.95
C GLU A 176 -3.89 6.52 28.58
N LEU A 177 -4.86 6.76 27.71
CA LEU A 177 -5.18 8.09 27.18
C LEU A 177 -6.58 8.61 27.58
N GLY A 178 -7.17 7.99 28.62
CA GLY A 178 -8.45 8.43 29.19
C GLY A 178 -9.63 8.36 28.21
N GLY A 179 -9.57 7.43 27.24
CA GLY A 179 -10.60 7.22 26.24
C GLY A 179 -10.62 8.23 25.09
N GLN A 180 -9.61 9.11 25.01
CA GLN A 180 -9.56 10.18 24.01
C GLN A 180 -8.59 9.84 22.89
N VAL A 181 -9.07 9.87 21.65
CA VAL A 181 -8.20 9.72 20.48
C VAL A 181 -7.35 11.00 20.36
N PRO A 182 -6.01 10.91 20.35
CA PRO A 182 -5.17 12.09 20.20
C PRO A 182 -5.45 12.84 18.89
N ASP A 183 -5.43 14.16 18.94
CA ASP A 183 -5.68 15.03 17.78
C ASP A 183 -4.39 15.49 17.08
N THR A 184 -3.24 15.25 17.70
CA THR A 184 -1.92 15.57 17.16
C THR A 184 -1.23 14.35 16.55
N VAL A 185 -0.40 14.58 15.53
CA VAL A 185 0.41 13.51 14.90
C VAL A 185 1.30 12.81 15.93
N ASP A 186 1.97 13.56 16.80
CA ASP A 186 2.85 12.99 17.82
C ASP A 186 2.11 12.13 18.85
N GLY A 187 0.88 12.51 19.20
CA GLY A 187 0.01 11.70 20.05
C GLY A 187 -0.45 10.42 19.34
N LEU A 188 -0.92 10.56 18.08
CA LEU A 188 -1.40 9.45 17.26
C LEU A 188 -0.30 8.41 16.99
N LEU A 189 0.94 8.84 16.77
CA LEU A 189 2.08 7.93 16.53
C LEU A 189 2.44 7.03 17.73
N LYS A 190 1.97 7.37 18.95
CA LYS A 190 2.17 6.52 20.13
C LYS A 190 1.21 5.33 20.15
N VAL A 191 0.09 5.43 19.44
CA VAL A 191 -0.96 4.39 19.43
C VAL A 191 -0.54 3.21 18.56
N SER A 192 -0.65 2.00 19.11
CA SER A 192 -0.33 0.76 18.38
C SER A 192 -1.03 0.68 17.02
N GLY A 193 -0.25 0.55 15.96
CA GLY A 193 -0.76 0.36 14.59
C GLY A 193 -0.98 1.66 13.82
N ILE A 194 -0.77 2.83 14.43
CA ILE A 194 -0.82 4.12 13.74
C ILE A 194 0.59 4.50 13.28
N GLY A 195 0.79 4.56 11.96
CA GLY A 195 2.01 5.11 11.36
C GLY A 195 1.81 6.55 10.86
N PRO A 196 2.86 7.19 10.31
CA PRO A 196 2.80 8.59 9.85
C PRO A 196 1.63 8.90 8.92
N TYR A 197 1.35 7.99 7.97
CA TYR A 197 0.22 8.12 7.05
C TYR A 197 -1.12 8.19 7.80
N THR A 198 -1.39 7.21 8.67
CA THR A 198 -2.66 7.13 9.41
C THR A 198 -2.80 8.27 10.41
N ALA A 199 -1.69 8.70 11.03
CA ALA A 199 -1.68 9.86 11.92
C ALA A 199 -2.07 11.14 11.16
N GLY A 200 -1.48 11.39 9.98
CA GLY A 200 -1.85 12.51 9.13
C GLY A 200 -3.30 12.45 8.64
N ALA A 201 -3.78 11.26 8.25
CA ALA A 201 -5.16 11.04 7.85
C ALA A 201 -6.16 11.38 8.96
N VAL A 202 -5.98 10.80 10.16
CA VAL A 202 -6.87 11.05 11.30
C VAL A 202 -6.81 12.53 11.73
N ALA A 203 -5.61 13.09 11.92
CA ALA A 203 -5.43 14.48 12.33
C ALA A 203 -6.03 15.49 11.35
N SER A 204 -5.84 15.29 10.05
CA SER A 204 -6.37 16.20 9.03
C SER A 204 -7.87 16.03 8.77
N ILE A 205 -8.38 14.79 8.70
CA ILE A 205 -9.78 14.51 8.31
C ILE A 205 -10.74 14.66 9.49
N ALA A 206 -10.36 14.22 10.69
CA ALA A 206 -11.23 14.24 11.86
C ALA A 206 -11.04 15.51 12.70
N PHE A 207 -9.82 16.05 12.77
CA PHE A 207 -9.49 17.17 13.64
C PHE A 207 -9.10 18.46 12.91
N GLY A 208 -9.09 18.45 11.57
CA GLY A 208 -8.82 19.65 10.77
C GLY A 208 -7.41 20.21 10.90
N ARG A 209 -6.44 19.37 11.32
CA ARG A 209 -5.05 19.79 11.49
C ARG A 209 -4.35 19.88 10.13
N ALA A 210 -3.63 20.97 9.88
CA ALA A 210 -2.83 21.21 8.67
C ALA A 210 -1.56 20.35 8.64
N VAL A 211 -1.73 19.02 8.54
CA VAL A 211 -0.65 18.02 8.52
C VAL A 211 -0.75 17.14 7.27
N PRO A 212 0.39 16.71 6.71
CA PRO A 212 0.40 15.92 5.50
C PRO A 212 0.04 14.47 5.77
N LEU A 213 -0.44 13.80 4.74
CA LEU A 213 -0.37 12.35 4.61
C LEU A 213 0.21 12.00 3.25
N VAL A 214 0.99 10.93 3.19
CA VAL A 214 1.60 10.45 1.95
C VAL A 214 1.43 8.94 1.86
N ASP A 215 0.66 8.48 0.88
CA ASP A 215 0.63 7.10 0.43
C ASP A 215 1.30 6.96 -0.95
N GLY A 216 1.26 5.76 -1.54
CA GLY A 216 1.80 5.54 -2.88
C GLY A 216 1.07 6.31 -4.00
N ASN A 217 -0.17 6.75 -3.77
CA ASN A 217 -0.92 7.57 -4.72
C ASN A 217 -0.48 9.03 -4.65
N VAL A 218 -0.47 9.61 -3.46
CA VAL A 218 0.00 10.98 -3.19
C VAL A 218 1.46 11.12 -3.60
N ALA A 219 2.33 10.18 -3.22
CA ALA A 219 3.73 10.19 -3.62
C ALA A 219 3.93 10.26 -5.14
N ARG A 220 3.10 9.52 -5.90
CA ARG A 220 3.13 9.54 -7.38
C ARG A 220 2.62 10.87 -7.94
N VAL A 221 1.54 11.42 -7.38
CA VAL A 221 1.01 12.74 -7.76
C VAL A 221 2.08 13.80 -7.54
N LEU A 222 2.67 13.85 -6.35
CA LEU A 222 3.66 14.85 -5.98
C LEU A 222 4.94 14.70 -6.80
N SER A 223 5.43 13.47 -7.02
CA SER A 223 6.56 13.22 -7.92
C SER A 223 6.33 13.78 -9.33
N ARG A 224 5.10 13.70 -9.86
CA ARG A 224 4.77 14.26 -11.18
C ARG A 224 4.59 15.78 -11.16
N GLN A 225 3.98 16.32 -10.12
CA GLN A 225 3.85 17.77 -9.93
C GLN A 225 5.22 18.45 -9.83
N THR A 226 6.19 17.81 -9.18
CA THR A 226 7.52 18.37 -8.97
C THR A 226 8.58 17.88 -9.96
N GLY A 227 8.22 16.99 -10.89
CA GLY A 227 9.21 16.37 -11.79
C GLY A 227 10.29 15.59 -11.02
N LEU A 228 9.96 14.91 -9.93
CA LEU A 228 10.95 14.13 -9.20
C LEU A 228 11.07 12.73 -9.80
N TYR A 229 12.12 12.48 -10.60
CA TYR A 229 12.42 11.14 -11.15
C TYR A 229 13.44 10.42 -10.25
N ALA A 230 12.96 9.79 -9.18
CA ALA A 230 13.81 9.05 -8.25
C ALA A 230 13.09 7.82 -7.68
N ASP A 231 13.87 6.88 -7.13
CA ASP A 231 13.30 5.76 -6.38
C ASP A 231 12.71 6.25 -5.04
N MET A 232 11.39 6.23 -4.96
CA MET A 232 10.60 6.63 -3.79
C MET A 232 10.94 5.86 -2.51
N LYS A 233 11.65 4.73 -2.59
CA LYS A 233 12.09 3.97 -1.41
C LYS A 233 13.37 4.53 -0.77
N LYS A 234 14.10 5.43 -1.45
CA LYS A 234 15.26 6.10 -0.87
C LYS A 234 14.78 7.07 0.22
N LYS A 235 15.39 7.00 1.41
CA LYS A 235 15.00 7.82 2.58
C LYS A 235 15.03 9.33 2.30
N GLU A 236 16.03 9.81 1.55
CA GLU A 236 16.11 11.22 1.16
C GLU A 236 14.91 11.65 0.29
N VAL A 237 14.51 10.81 -0.68
CA VAL A 237 13.40 11.07 -1.59
C VAL A 237 12.06 11.03 -0.85
N ASP A 238 11.88 10.04 0.03
CA ASP A 238 10.70 9.93 0.90
C ASP A 238 10.55 11.20 1.77
N ASN A 239 11.60 11.61 2.47
CA ASN A 239 11.62 12.83 3.28
C ASN A 239 11.24 14.07 2.45
N MET A 240 11.82 14.23 1.26
CA MET A 240 11.54 15.35 0.38
C MET A 240 10.05 15.42 -0.01
N ILE A 241 9.43 14.28 -0.29
CA ILE A 241 8.01 14.20 -0.66
C ILE A 241 7.11 14.50 0.54
N TRP A 242 7.47 14.03 1.73
CA TRP A 242 6.79 14.41 2.97
C TRP A 242 6.89 15.92 3.26
N ASP A 243 8.05 16.53 3.02
CA ASP A 243 8.26 17.97 3.18
C ASP A 243 7.43 18.78 2.17
N ILE A 244 7.41 18.35 0.90
CA ILE A 244 6.55 18.93 -0.15
C ILE A 244 5.08 18.85 0.28
N ALA A 245 4.62 17.68 0.71
CA ALA A 245 3.24 17.49 1.16
C ALA A 245 2.90 18.40 2.35
N ARG A 246 3.82 18.55 3.31
CA ARG A 246 3.64 19.40 4.50
C ARG A 246 3.46 20.87 4.12
N ASN A 247 4.32 21.37 3.23
CA ASN A 247 4.26 22.76 2.80
C ASN A 247 3.00 23.05 1.98
N LEU A 248 2.60 22.11 1.13
CA LEU A 248 1.40 22.21 0.32
C LEU A 248 0.12 22.29 1.16
N VAL A 249 -0.07 21.36 2.10
CA VAL A 249 -1.28 21.36 2.95
C VAL A 249 -1.33 22.59 3.85
N LYS A 250 -0.17 23.04 4.36
CA LYS A 250 -0.09 24.26 5.15
C LYS A 250 -0.48 25.49 4.34
N GLY A 251 0.14 25.68 3.17
CA GLY A 251 -0.17 26.82 2.30
C GLY A 251 -1.61 26.83 1.80
N ALA A 252 -2.17 25.67 1.45
CA ALA A 252 -3.59 25.55 1.07
C ALA A 252 -4.54 25.92 2.22
N SER A 253 -4.13 25.70 3.47
CA SER A 253 -4.93 26.04 4.65
C SER A 253 -4.84 27.52 5.00
N GLU A 254 -3.70 28.16 4.75
CA GLU A 254 -3.46 29.58 5.01
C GLU A 254 -4.09 30.51 3.95
N SER A 255 -4.28 30.02 2.72
CA SER A 255 -4.80 30.83 1.60
C SER A 255 -6.32 31.06 1.62
N SER A 256 -7.07 30.44 2.53
CA SER A 256 -8.52 30.63 2.61
C SER A 256 -8.88 31.85 3.45
N GLU A 257 -9.65 32.79 2.89
CA GLU A 257 -10.14 34.01 3.58
C GLU A 257 -11.13 33.74 4.74
N HIS A 258 -11.22 32.51 5.26
CA HIS A 258 -12.23 32.12 6.23
C HIS A 258 -11.73 32.22 7.69
N THR A 259 -12.17 33.32 8.30
CA THR A 259 -12.69 33.49 9.68
C THR A 259 -11.77 34.00 10.79
N ASN A 260 -12.07 35.23 11.18
CA ASN A 260 -11.77 35.90 12.44
C ASN A 260 -12.45 35.22 13.64
N ASP A 261 -12.25 33.91 13.84
CA ASP A 261 -12.69 33.23 15.07
C ASP A 261 -11.48 32.74 15.87
N GLN A 262 -11.62 32.75 17.19
CA GLN A 262 -10.52 32.53 18.16
C GLN A 262 -9.96 31.09 18.17
N ASP A 263 -10.45 30.19 17.32
CA ASP A 263 -9.94 28.83 17.07
C ASP A 263 -9.29 28.76 15.66
N GLN A 264 -8.17 29.47 15.45
CA GLN A 264 -7.45 29.55 14.16
C GLN A 264 -6.88 28.21 13.64
N ASP A 265 -6.90 27.16 14.45
CA ASP A 265 -6.17 25.90 14.19
C ASP A 265 -7.04 24.75 13.63
N ILE A 266 -8.33 24.98 13.33
CA ILE A 266 -9.27 23.94 12.88
C ILE A 266 -9.95 24.36 11.58
N SER A 267 -9.69 23.62 10.50
CA SER A 267 -10.29 23.84 9.17
C SER A 267 -10.64 22.50 8.50
N ASP A 268 -11.65 22.50 7.62
CA ASP A 268 -11.98 21.33 6.79
C ASP A 268 -11.01 21.15 5.60
N ILE A 269 -10.24 22.20 5.27
CA ILE A 269 -9.35 22.25 4.11
C ILE A 269 -8.26 21.19 4.17
N PRO A 270 -7.49 20.99 5.26
CA PRO A 270 -6.47 19.95 5.32
C PRO A 270 -7.00 18.56 4.97
N GLY A 271 -8.16 18.21 5.51
CA GLY A 271 -8.82 16.93 5.28
C GLY A 271 -9.30 16.78 3.84
N ARG A 272 -9.91 17.82 3.26
CA ARG A 272 -10.35 17.83 1.85
C ARG A 272 -9.16 17.81 0.89
N TRP A 273 -8.12 18.59 1.16
CA TRP A 273 -6.87 18.63 0.39
C TRP A 273 -6.21 17.26 0.31
N ASN A 274 -5.95 16.64 1.46
CA ASN A 274 -5.31 15.34 1.54
C ASN A 274 -6.15 14.26 0.85
N GLN A 275 -7.47 14.25 1.07
CA GLN A 275 -8.36 13.31 0.38
C GLN A 275 -8.46 13.60 -1.12
N GLY A 276 -8.36 14.85 -1.54
CA GLY A 276 -8.28 15.25 -2.95
C GLY A 276 -7.04 14.69 -3.63
N LEU A 277 -5.87 14.80 -3.01
CA LEU A 277 -4.64 14.20 -3.54
C LEU A 277 -4.72 12.66 -3.63
N MET A 278 -5.27 12.00 -2.61
CA MET A 278 -5.51 10.55 -2.63
C MET A 278 -6.48 10.15 -3.74
N GLU A 279 -7.61 10.84 -3.85
CA GLU A 279 -8.62 10.59 -4.88
C GLU A 279 -8.00 10.76 -6.27
N LEU A 280 -7.29 11.87 -6.49
CA LEU A 280 -6.64 12.21 -7.76
C LEU A 280 -5.66 11.13 -8.17
N GLY A 281 -4.79 10.70 -7.26
CA GLY A 281 -3.85 9.61 -7.54
C GLY A 281 -4.56 8.30 -7.86
N SER A 282 -5.69 8.02 -7.20
CA SER A 282 -6.44 6.77 -7.39
C SER A 282 -7.27 6.73 -8.69
N THR A 283 -7.75 7.88 -9.19
CA THR A 283 -8.73 7.92 -10.31
C THR A 283 -8.21 8.59 -11.59
N ILE A 284 -7.30 9.57 -11.49
CA ILE A 284 -6.83 10.34 -12.66
C ILE A 284 -5.34 10.16 -12.86
N CYS A 285 -4.54 10.54 -11.87
CA CYS A 285 -3.08 10.45 -11.87
C CYS A 285 -2.63 9.03 -11.49
N THR A 286 -3.20 8.02 -12.15
CA THR A 286 -2.89 6.59 -11.95
C THR A 286 -1.52 6.23 -12.56
N PRO A 287 -1.01 4.99 -12.43
CA PRO A 287 0.22 4.58 -13.12
C PRO A 287 0.24 4.91 -14.61
N ARG A 288 -0.92 4.84 -15.28
CA ARG A 288 -1.16 5.39 -16.63
C ARG A 288 -2.14 6.57 -16.53
N PRO A 289 -1.64 7.82 -16.43
CA PRO A 289 -2.48 8.95 -16.04
C PRO A 289 -3.39 9.43 -17.16
N ARG A 290 -4.56 9.97 -16.80
CA ARG A 290 -5.44 10.72 -17.72
C ARG A 290 -5.20 12.20 -17.56
N CYS A 291 -4.07 12.69 -18.10
CA CYS A 291 -3.65 14.07 -17.87
C CYS A 291 -4.70 15.08 -18.33
N GLY A 292 -5.44 14.81 -19.41
CA GLY A 292 -6.50 15.69 -19.93
C GLY A 292 -7.64 15.98 -18.95
N ASP A 293 -7.91 15.07 -18.01
CA ASP A 293 -8.97 15.22 -17.00
C ASP A 293 -8.44 15.81 -15.67
N CYS A 294 -7.13 16.10 -15.58
CA CYS A 294 -6.48 16.45 -14.31
C CYS A 294 -6.74 17.91 -13.92
N PRO A 295 -7.33 18.20 -12.74
CA PRO A 295 -7.64 19.56 -12.30
C PRO A 295 -6.39 20.39 -12.02
N ILE A 296 -5.29 19.75 -11.65
CA ILE A 296 -3.99 20.39 -11.35
C ILE A 296 -2.97 20.21 -12.50
N GLN A 297 -3.45 20.10 -13.73
CA GLN A 297 -2.59 19.85 -14.90
C GLN A 297 -1.63 21.01 -15.17
N GLU A 298 -2.09 22.25 -15.01
CA GLU A 298 -1.36 23.46 -15.40
C GLU A 298 0.00 23.59 -14.70
N THR A 299 0.06 23.21 -13.42
CA THR A 299 1.27 23.26 -12.60
C THR A 299 2.12 21.99 -12.67
N CYS A 300 1.69 20.98 -13.42
CA CYS A 300 2.34 19.68 -13.46
C CYS A 300 3.61 19.71 -14.31
N ARG A 301 4.78 19.69 -13.66
CA ARG A 301 6.08 19.73 -14.35
C ARG A 301 6.26 18.61 -15.37
N VAL A 302 5.93 17.36 -15.02
CA VAL A 302 6.07 16.22 -15.94
C VAL A 302 5.15 16.34 -17.15
N TYR A 303 3.96 16.93 -16.99
CA TYR A 303 3.08 17.20 -18.13
C TYR A 303 3.66 18.27 -19.05
N THR A 304 4.25 19.33 -18.48
CA THR A 304 4.93 20.39 -19.23
C THR A 304 6.15 19.86 -19.99
N GLU A 305 6.98 19.01 -19.35
CA GLU A 305 8.08 18.28 -20.00
C GLU A 305 7.57 17.46 -21.19
N ALA A 306 6.49 16.69 -20.99
CA ALA A 306 5.90 15.88 -22.05
C ALA A 306 5.41 16.71 -23.24
N LYS A 307 4.77 17.87 -22.99
CA LYS A 307 4.35 18.79 -24.05
C LYS A 307 5.53 19.40 -24.79
N ALA A 308 6.63 19.70 -24.11
CA ALA A 308 7.83 20.21 -24.74
C ALA A 308 8.44 19.19 -25.72
N LEU A 309 8.45 17.90 -25.37
CA LEU A 309 8.93 16.82 -26.24
C LEU A 309 8.13 16.62 -27.53
N LEU A 310 6.86 17.06 -27.55
CA LEU A 310 6.03 16.99 -28.76
C LEU A 310 6.36 18.08 -29.78
N LYS A 311 7.09 19.13 -29.37
CA LYS A 311 7.51 20.20 -30.28
C LYS A 311 8.83 19.79 -30.95
N PRO A 312 9.00 20.00 -32.27
CA PRO A 312 10.29 19.76 -32.91
C PRO A 312 11.35 20.70 -32.32
N SER A 313 12.38 20.16 -31.67
CA SER A 313 13.43 20.96 -31.03
C SER A 313 14.58 21.25 -31.99
N SER A 314 14.85 22.53 -32.25
CA SER A 314 16.05 23.03 -32.96
C SER A 314 17.15 23.52 -32.00
N VAL A 315 16.98 23.36 -30.68
CA VAL A 315 17.81 24.01 -29.67
C VAL A 315 18.90 23.05 -29.18
N LYS A 316 20.17 23.38 -29.47
CA LYS A 316 21.33 22.80 -28.77
C LYS A 316 21.47 23.51 -27.42
N GLN A 317 21.34 22.78 -26.32
CA GLN A 317 21.62 23.35 -25.00
C GLN A 317 23.13 23.27 -24.70
N PRO A 318 23.73 24.32 -24.12
CA PRO A 318 25.12 24.30 -23.67
C PRO A 318 25.31 23.29 -22.53
N PRO A 319 26.52 22.70 -22.37
CA PRO A 319 26.80 21.81 -21.24
C PRO A 319 26.71 22.60 -19.92
N PRO A 320 25.96 22.12 -18.92
CA PRO A 320 25.80 22.81 -17.65
C PRO A 320 27.05 22.69 -16.78
N ASP A 321 27.14 23.55 -15.78
CA ASP A 321 28.07 23.39 -14.66
C ASP A 321 27.69 22.12 -13.87
N ILE A 322 28.67 21.26 -13.60
CA ILE A 322 28.46 19.98 -12.91
C ILE A 322 28.06 20.18 -11.44
N GLU A 323 28.39 21.34 -10.87
CA GLU A 323 28.09 21.68 -9.48
C GLU A 323 26.61 21.99 -9.23
N ASP A 324 25.85 22.33 -10.28
CA ASP A 324 24.43 22.72 -10.20
C ASP A 324 23.44 21.60 -10.57
N ALA A 325 23.93 20.40 -10.90
CA ALA A 325 23.07 19.29 -11.28
C ALA A 325 22.34 18.65 -10.09
N CYS A 326 21.02 18.43 -10.22
CA CYS A 326 20.22 17.72 -9.24
C CYS A 326 20.76 16.29 -8.98
N ALA A 327 21.37 16.08 -7.81
CA ALA A 327 21.88 14.77 -7.38
C ALA A 327 20.79 13.79 -6.90
N VAL A 328 19.53 14.26 -6.79
CA VAL A 328 18.41 13.44 -6.30
C VAL A 328 17.79 12.63 -7.44
N CYS A 329 17.65 13.25 -8.62
CA CYS A 329 17.08 12.59 -9.78
C CYS A 329 18.06 11.59 -10.37
N ASP A 330 17.53 10.42 -10.73
CA ASP A 330 18.25 9.49 -11.58
C ASP A 330 18.20 9.95 -13.06
N PRO A 331 19.13 9.52 -13.92
CA PRO A 331 19.02 9.76 -15.36
C PRO A 331 17.77 9.08 -15.91
N LEU A 332 17.01 9.78 -16.76
CA LEU A 332 15.94 9.14 -17.52
C LEU A 332 16.57 8.20 -18.58
N PRO A 333 16.06 6.96 -18.74
CA PRO A 333 16.58 6.06 -19.76
C PRO A 333 16.37 6.65 -21.16
N SER A 334 17.45 6.87 -21.92
CA SER A 334 17.42 7.53 -23.23
C SER A 334 16.57 6.80 -24.26
N ASP A 335 16.52 5.47 -24.15
CA ASP A 335 15.62 4.60 -24.89
C ASP A 335 14.16 4.94 -24.58
N LEU A 336 13.77 5.11 -23.32
CA LEU A 336 12.38 5.40 -22.94
C LEU A 336 11.91 6.83 -23.22
N VAL A 337 12.83 7.76 -23.45
CA VAL A 337 12.54 9.18 -23.69
C VAL A 337 12.62 9.56 -25.18
N SER A 338 13.15 8.69 -26.03
CA SER A 338 13.22 8.97 -27.46
C SER A 338 11.81 9.04 -28.08
N ALA A 339 11.61 10.01 -28.97
CA ALA A 339 10.40 10.09 -29.79
C ALA A 339 10.14 8.75 -30.51
N ALA A 340 11.20 8.09 -31.00
CA ALA A 340 11.16 6.77 -31.62
C ALA A 340 10.59 5.66 -30.71
N ALA A 341 10.99 5.60 -29.44
CA ALA A 341 10.47 4.60 -28.48
C ALA A 341 9.08 4.95 -27.92
N LEU A 342 8.70 6.23 -27.98
CA LEU A 342 7.32 6.69 -27.80
C LEU A 342 6.48 6.56 -29.10
N GLY A 343 7.04 5.96 -30.16
CA GLY A 343 6.36 5.61 -31.42
C GLY A 343 6.48 6.63 -32.57
N LEU A 344 7.61 7.34 -32.74
CA LEU A 344 7.72 8.48 -33.69
C LEU A 344 9.03 8.58 -34.48
N VAL A 345 9.26 7.65 -35.40
CA VAL A 345 9.90 8.01 -36.68
C VAL A 345 9.25 7.14 -37.75
N GLU A 346 8.58 7.73 -38.75
CA GLU A 346 8.34 7.01 -39.99
C GLU A 346 9.69 6.75 -40.63
N ALA A 347 10.03 5.48 -40.85
CA ALA A 347 11.28 5.12 -41.52
C ALA A 347 11.36 5.85 -42.87
N PRO A 348 12.54 6.35 -43.29
CA PRO A 348 12.70 6.91 -44.62
C PRO A 348 12.34 5.84 -45.64
N ASN A 349 11.45 6.18 -46.57
CA ASN A 349 11.22 5.39 -47.78
C ASN A 349 12.56 5.21 -48.50
N GLU A 350 12.98 3.96 -48.71
CA GLU A 350 14.01 3.63 -49.67
C GLU A 350 13.66 2.37 -50.47
N PRO A 351 14.19 2.26 -51.70
CA PRO A 351 13.39 1.93 -52.88
C PRO A 351 13.40 0.44 -53.25
N ASP A 352 12.46 0.10 -54.12
CA ASP A 352 12.28 -1.18 -54.79
C ASP A 352 13.58 -1.91 -55.12
N LYS A 353 13.69 -3.18 -54.67
CA LYS A 353 14.37 -4.24 -55.42
C LYS A 353 13.68 -5.59 -55.26
N GLU A 354 13.27 -6.10 -56.42
CA GLU A 354 12.75 -7.42 -56.69
C GLU A 354 13.75 -8.57 -56.42
N ASN A 355 13.16 -9.77 -56.33
CA ASN A 355 13.69 -11.11 -56.61
C ASN A 355 14.62 -11.76 -55.58
N ALA A 356 14.16 -12.84 -54.94
CA ALA A 356 14.19 -14.18 -55.54
C ALA A 356 13.76 -15.27 -54.54
N THR A 357 12.66 -15.96 -54.90
CA THR A 357 12.35 -17.37 -54.68
C THR A 357 13.27 -18.25 -53.80
N LYS A 358 12.67 -18.95 -52.83
CA LYS A 358 12.69 -20.43 -52.75
C LYS A 358 11.60 -21.01 -51.83
N SER A 359 10.90 -21.97 -52.44
CA SER A 359 9.90 -22.96 -52.01
C SER A 359 10.34 -23.80 -50.79
N ARG A 360 9.54 -24.59 -50.04
CA ARG A 360 8.20 -25.24 -50.16
C ARG A 360 7.80 -25.82 -48.74
N PRO A 361 6.74 -26.64 -48.52
CA PRO A 361 5.71 -26.35 -47.50
C PRO A 361 5.54 -27.44 -46.43
N THR A 362 4.74 -27.19 -45.38
CA THR A 362 4.07 -28.28 -44.65
C THR A 362 2.64 -27.91 -44.26
N GLN A 363 1.70 -28.77 -44.68
CA GLN A 363 0.30 -28.78 -44.29
C GLN A 363 0.14 -29.44 -42.91
N LYS A 364 -0.77 -28.95 -42.07
CA LYS A 364 -1.52 -29.79 -41.10
C LYS A 364 -2.95 -29.27 -40.95
N GLY A 365 -3.88 -30.23 -41.03
CA GLY A 365 -5.33 -30.06 -41.06
C GLY A 365 -6.00 -29.72 -39.73
N PRO A 366 -7.35 -29.85 -39.67
CA PRO A 366 -8.20 -29.03 -38.81
C PRO A 366 -8.39 -29.64 -37.41
N LYS A 367 -8.52 -28.80 -36.38
CA LYS A 367 -9.07 -29.22 -35.09
C LYS A 367 -10.20 -28.32 -34.61
N GLN A 368 -11.17 -29.00 -34.04
CA GLN A 368 -12.55 -28.65 -33.71
C GLN A 368 -12.72 -27.44 -32.80
N ARG A 369 -13.83 -26.74 -33.01
CA ARG A 369 -14.39 -25.69 -32.16
C ARG A 369 -15.12 -26.31 -30.97
N SER A 370 -15.00 -25.71 -29.79
CA SER A 370 -15.80 -26.04 -28.61
C SER A 370 -16.64 -24.83 -28.16
N LEU A 371 -17.96 -25.03 -28.12
CA LEU A 371 -19.02 -24.56 -27.20
C LEU A 371 -18.88 -23.27 -26.36
N ALA A 372 -18.09 -22.28 -26.77
CA ALA A 372 -18.11 -20.92 -26.21
C ALA A 372 -18.77 -19.89 -27.17
N ASP A 373 -19.28 -20.32 -28.32
CA ASP A 373 -19.78 -19.46 -29.39
C ASP A 373 -21.27 -19.05 -29.28
N PHE A 374 -21.88 -19.13 -28.09
CA PHE A 374 -23.26 -18.70 -27.88
C PHE A 374 -23.42 -17.80 -26.64
N ALA A 375 -23.19 -16.49 -26.82
CA ALA A 375 -23.85 -15.44 -26.04
C ALA A 375 -23.71 -14.06 -26.70
N PHE A 376 -24.85 -13.54 -27.18
CA PHE A 376 -25.23 -12.13 -27.42
C PHE A 376 -24.29 -11.20 -28.22
N SER A 377 -24.68 -11.01 -29.49
CA SER A 377 -24.16 -9.97 -30.39
C SER A 377 -24.81 -8.62 -30.04
N ALA A 378 -24.01 -7.66 -29.54
CA ALA A 378 -24.37 -6.24 -29.49
C ALA A 378 -23.86 -5.54 -30.76
N PRO A 379 -24.56 -4.53 -31.30
CA PRO A 379 -24.19 -3.93 -32.58
C PRO A 379 -22.85 -3.20 -32.48
N LYS A 380 -21.90 -3.58 -33.35
CA LYS A 380 -20.61 -2.89 -33.51
C LYS A 380 -20.87 -1.43 -33.89
N LYS A 381 -20.58 -0.50 -32.98
CA LYS A 381 -20.31 0.89 -33.36
C LYS A 381 -19.05 0.87 -34.25
N ALA A 382 -19.14 1.57 -35.38
CA ALA A 382 -18.03 1.76 -36.31
C ALA A 382 -16.80 2.27 -35.54
N ALA A 383 -15.67 1.60 -35.73
CA ALA A 383 -14.38 2.09 -35.24
C ALA A 383 -14.09 3.42 -35.93
N SER A 384 -14.08 4.50 -35.16
CA SER A 384 -13.57 5.80 -35.59
C SER A 384 -12.08 5.68 -35.86
N VAL A 385 -11.64 6.11 -37.03
CA VAL A 385 -10.22 6.37 -37.32
C VAL A 385 -9.68 7.33 -36.25
N PRO A 386 -8.55 7.03 -35.58
CA PRO A 386 -8.02 7.92 -34.55
C PRO A 386 -7.64 9.27 -35.17
N SER A 387 -8.16 10.33 -34.58
CA SER A 387 -7.85 11.71 -34.98
C SER A 387 -6.40 12.09 -34.61
N PRO A 388 -5.77 13.07 -35.28
CA PRO A 388 -4.40 13.50 -34.98
C PRO A 388 -4.16 13.93 -33.52
N THR A 389 -5.22 14.31 -32.79
CA THR A 389 -5.19 14.67 -31.36
C THR A 389 -5.07 13.48 -30.41
N ASP A 390 -5.37 12.26 -30.88
CA ASP A 390 -5.34 11.05 -30.05
C ASP A 390 -3.88 10.61 -29.79
N HIS A 391 -3.03 10.75 -30.80
CA HIS A 391 -1.61 10.34 -30.72
C HIS A 391 -0.75 11.27 -29.85
N SER A 392 -1.12 12.55 -29.68
CA SER A 392 -0.38 13.46 -28.79
C SER A 392 -0.64 13.15 -27.31
N ASN A 393 -1.89 12.82 -26.96
CA ASN A 393 -2.28 12.46 -25.60
C ASN A 393 -1.67 11.13 -25.14
N ASP A 394 -1.56 10.15 -26.03
CA ASP A 394 -0.92 8.87 -25.73
C ASP A 394 0.57 9.02 -25.38
N LYS A 395 1.29 9.90 -26.10
CA LYS A 395 2.70 10.19 -25.82
C LYS A 395 2.90 10.89 -24.49
N ILE A 396 2.05 11.87 -24.18
CA ILE A 396 2.05 12.54 -22.88
C ILE A 396 1.84 11.51 -21.78
N THR A 397 0.84 10.64 -21.96
CA THR A 397 0.52 9.58 -21.01
C THR A 397 1.70 8.63 -20.82
N ALA A 398 2.37 8.22 -21.91
CA ALA A 398 3.53 7.36 -21.87
C ALA A 398 4.70 8.00 -21.11
N TYR A 399 5.03 9.26 -21.39
CA TYR A 399 6.07 10.00 -20.68
C TYR A 399 5.74 10.16 -19.18
N CYS A 400 4.54 10.62 -18.84
CA CYS A 400 4.12 10.76 -17.45
C CYS A 400 4.11 9.43 -16.67
N SER A 401 3.95 8.29 -17.37
CA SER A 401 3.97 6.95 -16.78
C SER A 401 5.37 6.49 -16.34
N LEU A 402 6.43 7.21 -16.76
CA LEU A 402 7.80 6.98 -16.30
C LEU A 402 7.99 7.41 -14.84
N PHE A 403 7.18 8.35 -14.35
CA PHE A 403 7.30 8.93 -13.01
C PHE A 403 6.31 8.30 -12.01
N PRO A 404 6.73 8.03 -10.75
CA PRO A 404 8.12 8.05 -10.27
C PRO A 404 8.92 6.86 -10.82
N LYS A 405 10.25 6.91 -10.68
CA LYS A 405 11.11 5.79 -11.06
C LYS A 405 10.69 4.53 -10.29
N ARG A 406 10.43 3.46 -11.03
CA ARG A 406 10.07 2.17 -10.44
C ARG A 406 11.30 1.52 -9.82
N ALA A 407 11.24 1.21 -8.53
CA ALA A 407 12.25 0.39 -7.88
C ALA A 407 12.30 -1.00 -8.54
N VAL A 408 13.51 -1.49 -8.81
CA VAL A 408 13.72 -2.86 -9.27
C VAL A 408 13.29 -3.81 -8.13
N LYS A 409 12.34 -4.72 -8.41
CA LYS A 409 11.89 -5.69 -7.43
C LYS A 409 12.99 -6.73 -7.21
N LYS A 410 13.40 -6.95 -5.96
CA LYS A 410 14.26 -8.09 -5.59
C LYS A 410 13.47 -9.39 -5.78
N ALA A 411 14.19 -10.47 -6.10
CA ALA A 411 13.62 -11.81 -6.08
C ALA A 411 13.05 -12.10 -4.68
N VAL A 412 11.86 -12.70 -4.65
CA VAL A 412 11.19 -13.07 -3.40
C VAL A 412 11.72 -14.45 -3.00
N PRO A 413 12.16 -14.66 -1.74
CA PRO A 413 12.62 -15.97 -1.29
C PRO A 413 11.50 -17.01 -1.43
N GLU A 414 11.90 -18.25 -1.71
CA GLU A 414 11.01 -19.41 -1.77
C GLU A 414 11.32 -20.35 -0.58
N GLU A 415 10.27 -20.85 0.07
CA GLU A 415 10.37 -21.84 1.15
C GLU A 415 9.42 -23.00 0.86
N ASP A 416 9.84 -24.21 1.20
CA ASP A 416 9.03 -25.43 1.09
C ASP A 416 8.68 -25.94 2.49
N ALA A 417 7.45 -26.43 2.65
CA ALA A 417 6.96 -26.93 3.93
C ALA A 417 6.11 -28.20 3.75
N ALA A 418 6.32 -29.17 4.64
CA ALA A 418 5.47 -30.33 4.78
C ALA A 418 4.31 -30.01 5.73
N VAL A 419 3.09 -29.99 5.21
CA VAL A 419 1.85 -29.76 5.94
C VAL A 419 1.21 -31.09 6.28
N CYS A 420 1.15 -31.41 7.58
CA CYS A 420 0.65 -32.67 8.08
C CYS A 420 -0.80 -32.52 8.56
N ILE A 421 -1.74 -33.14 7.84
CA ILE A 421 -3.13 -33.20 8.26
C ILE A 421 -3.32 -34.48 9.06
N PHE A 422 -3.28 -34.34 10.39
CA PHE A 422 -3.56 -35.41 11.33
C PHE A 422 -5.06 -35.64 11.45
N ARG A 423 -5.48 -36.90 11.36
CA ARG A 423 -6.86 -37.34 11.56
C ARG A 423 -6.90 -38.44 12.61
N VAL A 424 -7.72 -38.27 13.64
CA VAL A 424 -8.07 -39.34 14.60
C VAL A 424 -9.55 -39.69 14.46
N LYS A 425 -9.88 -40.97 14.51
CA LYS A 425 -11.27 -41.45 14.50
C LYS A 425 -11.59 -42.00 15.89
N THR A 426 -12.53 -41.36 16.59
CA THR A 426 -13.04 -41.83 17.88
C THR A 426 -14.49 -42.29 17.73
N SER A 427 -15.11 -42.76 18.82
CA SER A 427 -16.55 -43.03 18.87
C SER A 427 -17.41 -41.79 18.59
N GLY A 428 -16.89 -40.58 18.87
CA GLY A 428 -17.55 -39.30 18.63
C GLY A 428 -17.39 -38.75 17.21
N GLY A 429 -16.63 -39.41 16.34
CA GLY A 429 -16.45 -39.03 14.94
C GLY A 429 -14.99 -38.75 14.56
N LEU A 430 -14.81 -38.00 13.49
CA LEU A 430 -13.48 -37.62 12.98
C LEU A 430 -13.04 -36.29 13.58
N HIS A 431 -11.82 -36.26 14.10
CA HIS A 431 -11.18 -35.04 14.59
C HIS A 431 -9.86 -34.77 13.85
N TYR A 432 -9.55 -33.49 13.72
CA TYR A 432 -8.39 -32.95 13.02
C TYR A 432 -7.59 -32.04 13.94
N LEU A 433 -6.26 -32.13 13.87
CA LEU A 433 -5.38 -31.31 14.68
C LEU A 433 -5.15 -29.95 14.01
N LEU A 434 -5.44 -28.88 14.74
CA LEU A 434 -5.03 -27.52 14.37
C LEU A 434 -4.03 -26.96 15.38
N GLN A 435 -3.13 -26.14 14.88
CA GLN A 435 -2.15 -25.38 15.66
C GLN A 435 -2.32 -23.90 15.40
N GLN A 436 -2.26 -23.08 16.44
CA GLN A 436 -2.28 -21.63 16.32
C GLN A 436 -0.85 -21.11 16.16
N ARG A 437 -0.62 -20.30 15.14
CA ARG A 437 0.67 -19.64 14.87
C ARG A 437 1.07 -18.68 15.98
N PRO A 438 2.37 -18.41 16.18
CA PRO A 438 2.88 -17.38 17.09
C PRO A 438 2.08 -16.07 17.05
N ASP A 439 2.04 -15.34 18.16
CA ASP A 439 1.35 -14.05 18.27
C ASP A 439 2.03 -12.92 17.47
N LYS A 440 3.23 -13.19 16.94
CA LYS A 440 4.04 -12.32 16.09
C LYS A 440 4.49 -13.07 14.83
N GLY A 441 4.80 -12.33 13.78
CA GLY A 441 5.29 -12.88 12.51
C GLY A 441 4.19 -13.13 11.47
N LEU A 442 4.52 -13.94 10.46
CA LEU A 442 3.63 -14.23 9.33
C LEU A 442 2.38 -14.97 9.79
N LEU A 443 1.20 -14.48 9.40
CA LEU A 443 -0.12 -15.02 9.76
C LEU A 443 -0.32 -15.18 11.28
N ALA A 444 0.21 -14.22 12.06
CA ALA A 444 0.17 -14.25 13.52
C ALA A 444 -1.23 -14.56 14.09
N SER A 445 -1.28 -15.45 15.09
CA SER A 445 -2.48 -15.92 15.80
C SER A 445 -3.54 -16.65 14.94
N MET A 446 -3.30 -16.87 13.65
CA MET A 446 -4.18 -17.70 12.82
C MET A 446 -3.97 -19.19 13.09
N TRP A 447 -5.02 -19.97 12.87
CA TRP A 447 -4.95 -21.42 12.94
C TRP A 447 -4.39 -22.00 11.63
N GLU A 448 -3.69 -23.12 11.73
CA GLU A 448 -3.16 -23.88 10.60
C GLU A 448 -3.07 -25.38 10.92
N PHE A 449 -2.86 -26.19 9.90
CA PHE A 449 -2.42 -27.56 10.11
C PHE A 449 -0.95 -27.55 10.53
N PRO A 450 -0.54 -28.40 11.48
CA PRO A 450 0.85 -28.50 11.88
C PRO A 450 1.76 -28.77 10.67
N SER A 451 2.92 -28.12 10.64
CA SER A 451 3.86 -28.21 9.52
C SER A 451 5.31 -28.01 9.97
N PHE A 452 6.26 -28.44 9.13
CA PHE A 452 7.68 -28.16 9.28
C PHE A 452 8.31 -27.77 7.93
N THR A 453 9.34 -26.93 7.98
CA THR A 453 10.09 -26.50 6.78
C THR A 453 10.95 -27.64 6.26
N ILE A 454 11.01 -27.76 4.94
CA ILE A 454 11.83 -28.76 4.23
C ILE A 454 12.79 -28.05 3.27
N PRO A 455 13.92 -28.67 2.86
CA PRO A 455 14.79 -28.06 1.88
C PRO A 455 14.06 -27.86 0.54
N ALA A 456 14.43 -26.81 -0.19
CA ALA A 456 13.81 -26.47 -1.46
C ALA A 456 13.89 -27.65 -2.45
N ASP A 457 12.83 -27.83 -3.25
CA ASP A 457 12.71 -28.89 -4.26
C ASP A 457 12.87 -30.33 -3.71
N SER A 458 12.71 -30.54 -2.41
CA SER A 458 12.81 -31.87 -1.80
C SER A 458 11.48 -32.63 -1.88
N ASP A 459 11.54 -33.90 -2.26
CA ASP A 459 10.41 -34.81 -2.15
C ASP A 459 10.67 -35.81 -1.02
N LEU A 460 10.05 -35.56 0.14
CA LEU A 460 10.25 -36.39 1.31
C LEU A 460 9.64 -37.79 1.15
N GLY A 461 10.39 -38.80 1.55
CA GLY A 461 9.89 -40.16 1.74
C GLY A 461 8.97 -40.29 2.95
N GLU A 462 8.30 -41.43 3.06
CA GLU A 462 7.38 -41.73 4.18
C GLU A 462 8.06 -41.60 5.55
N GLU A 463 9.24 -42.18 5.72
CA GLU A 463 9.95 -42.14 7.01
C GLU A 463 10.31 -40.71 7.43
N GLU A 464 10.82 -39.90 6.51
CA GLU A 464 11.18 -38.50 6.77
C GLU A 464 9.95 -37.67 7.16
N VAL A 465 8.81 -37.91 6.52
CA VAL A 465 7.54 -37.25 6.87
C VAL A 465 7.08 -37.67 8.26
N LEU A 466 7.12 -38.96 8.58
CA LEU A 466 6.70 -39.48 9.88
C LEU A 466 7.60 -38.99 11.02
N ASP A 467 8.91 -38.93 10.80
CA ASP A 467 9.88 -38.42 11.78
C ASP A 467 9.61 -36.95 12.08
N GLY A 468 9.43 -36.12 11.04
CA GLY A 468 9.06 -34.71 11.20
C GLY A 468 7.68 -34.54 11.86
N ALA A 469 6.71 -35.37 11.48
CA ALA A 469 5.34 -35.32 12.00
C ALA A 469 5.24 -35.72 13.47
N THR A 470 6.04 -36.68 13.93
CA THR A 470 6.12 -37.08 15.36
C THR A 470 6.46 -35.88 16.23
N GLY A 471 7.36 -35.01 15.75
CA GLY A 471 7.71 -33.74 16.39
C GLY A 471 6.58 -32.70 16.45
N LEU A 472 5.46 -32.89 15.74
CA LEU A 472 4.33 -31.94 15.72
C LEU A 472 3.22 -32.30 16.71
N VAL A 473 3.10 -33.56 17.11
CA VAL A 473 2.08 -34.07 18.03
C VAL A 473 2.63 -34.27 19.43
N LYS A 474 1.77 -34.36 20.46
CA LYS A 474 2.20 -34.53 21.85
C LYS A 474 1.90 -35.94 22.34
N GLY A 475 2.94 -36.64 22.79
CA GLY A 475 2.79 -37.94 23.45
C GLY A 475 2.28 -39.03 22.53
N LEU A 476 2.59 -38.93 21.24
CA LEU A 476 2.43 -40.00 20.26
C LEU A 476 3.81 -40.32 19.70
N ASP A 477 4.12 -41.60 19.62
CA ASP A 477 5.33 -42.11 18.99
C ASP A 477 5.10 -42.33 17.49
N ARG A 478 6.20 -42.47 16.74
CA ARG A 478 6.20 -42.66 15.29
C ARG A 478 5.30 -43.82 14.84
N ASP A 479 5.35 -44.93 15.56
CA ASP A 479 4.62 -46.17 15.20
C ASP A 479 3.10 -46.02 15.39
N GLU A 480 2.63 -44.98 16.08
CA GLU A 480 1.22 -44.62 16.21
C GLU A 480 0.71 -43.74 15.05
N LEU A 481 1.61 -43.30 14.16
CA LEU A 481 1.31 -42.43 13.03
C LEU A 481 1.27 -43.24 11.73
N ALA A 482 0.08 -43.46 11.18
CA ALA A 482 -0.08 -44.13 9.89
C ALA A 482 -0.03 -43.11 8.74
N PHE A 483 1.05 -43.15 7.96
CA PHE A 483 1.17 -42.38 6.73
C PHE A 483 0.18 -42.88 5.66
N LYS A 484 -0.55 -41.96 5.03
CA LYS A 484 -1.49 -42.27 3.92
C LYS A 484 -1.10 -41.65 2.59
N GLY A 485 0.07 -41.01 2.51
CA GLY A 485 0.60 -40.44 1.27
C GLY A 485 0.59 -38.92 1.21
N LYS A 486 1.35 -38.42 0.22
CA LYS A 486 1.33 -37.03 -0.25
C LYS A 486 0.10 -36.81 -1.13
N LEU A 487 -0.80 -35.93 -0.71
CA LEU A 487 -2.05 -35.67 -1.41
C LEU A 487 -1.91 -34.64 -2.55
N GLY A 488 -0.94 -33.75 -2.45
CA GLY A 488 -0.65 -32.73 -3.45
C GLY A 488 0.20 -31.58 -2.90
N SER A 489 0.40 -30.54 -3.71
CA SER A 489 1.17 -29.35 -3.34
C SER A 489 0.37 -28.08 -3.63
N VAL A 490 0.50 -27.07 -2.77
CA VAL A 490 -0.14 -25.77 -2.91
C VAL A 490 0.92 -24.68 -2.81
N THR A 491 1.13 -23.90 -3.86
CA THR A 491 1.96 -22.70 -3.78
C THR A 491 1.13 -21.51 -3.32
N HIS A 492 1.56 -20.86 -2.25
CA HIS A 492 0.98 -19.64 -1.72
C HIS A 492 1.99 -18.49 -1.75
N VAL A 493 1.65 -17.40 -2.45
CA VAL A 493 2.54 -16.26 -2.65
C VAL A 493 2.14 -15.12 -1.72
N PHE A 494 3.07 -14.77 -0.82
CA PHE A 494 3.05 -13.54 -0.04
C PHE A 494 3.86 -12.45 -0.74
N SER A 495 3.72 -11.20 -0.30
CA SER A 495 4.51 -10.09 -0.86
C SER A 495 6.03 -10.24 -0.65
N HIS A 496 6.44 -11.03 0.35
CA HIS A 496 7.84 -11.17 0.79
C HIS A 496 8.30 -12.63 0.91
N LEU A 497 7.46 -13.59 0.55
CA LEU A 497 7.77 -15.03 0.59
C LEU A 497 6.89 -15.78 -0.41
N LYS A 498 7.44 -16.78 -1.10
CA LYS A 498 6.64 -17.79 -1.80
C LYS A 498 6.76 -19.10 -1.03
N LEU A 499 5.64 -19.59 -0.50
CA LEU A 499 5.59 -20.80 0.31
C LEU A 499 4.98 -21.95 -0.51
N ASN A 500 5.73 -23.02 -0.72
CA ASN A 500 5.27 -24.25 -1.33
C ASN A 500 4.85 -25.23 -0.22
N MET A 501 3.56 -25.53 -0.16
CA MET A 501 2.95 -26.33 0.91
C MET A 501 2.63 -27.73 0.39
N HIS A 502 3.40 -28.74 0.78
CA HIS A 502 3.18 -30.14 0.43
C HIS A 502 2.26 -30.80 1.45
N VAL A 503 1.11 -31.28 1.01
CA VAL A 503 0.05 -31.78 1.90
C VAL A 503 0.19 -33.29 2.09
N TYR A 504 0.36 -33.72 3.33
CA TYR A 504 0.47 -35.12 3.73
C TYR A 504 -0.68 -35.52 4.65
N SER A 505 -1.20 -36.73 4.47
CA SER A 505 -2.26 -37.29 5.31
C SER A 505 -1.66 -38.26 6.32
N ILE A 506 -1.94 -38.01 7.61
CA ILE A 506 -1.49 -38.86 8.71
C ILE A 506 -2.70 -39.28 9.52
N VAL A 507 -2.89 -40.58 9.70
CA VAL A 507 -4.01 -41.16 10.45
C VAL A 507 -3.48 -41.70 11.77
N ILE A 508 -4.21 -41.42 12.84
CA ILE A 508 -3.96 -41.94 14.18
C ILE A 508 -5.15 -42.83 14.53
N GLU A 509 -4.87 -44.09 14.86
CA GLU A 509 -5.87 -45.08 15.24
C GLU A 509 -5.84 -45.28 16.76
N LEU A 510 -6.59 -44.44 17.46
CA LEU A 510 -6.73 -44.47 18.92
C LEU A 510 -8.20 -44.34 19.32
N GLU A 511 -8.57 -44.95 20.45
CA GLU A 511 -9.94 -44.89 20.97
C GLU A 511 -10.30 -43.50 21.53
N GLU A 512 -9.30 -42.79 22.06
CA GLU A 512 -9.45 -41.47 22.66
C GLU A 512 -8.67 -40.38 21.92
N ILE A 513 -9.10 -39.12 22.08
CA ILE A 513 -8.44 -37.96 21.49
C ILE A 513 -7.08 -37.72 22.19
N PRO A 514 -5.96 -37.66 21.44
CA PRO A 514 -4.65 -37.42 22.02
C PRO A 514 -4.54 -36.06 22.72
N LYS A 515 -3.65 -35.98 23.73
CA LYS A 515 -3.30 -34.71 24.37
C LYS A 515 -2.64 -33.76 23.35
N THR A 516 -2.78 -32.45 23.57
CA THR A 516 -2.24 -31.42 22.67
C THR A 516 -1.05 -30.66 23.28
N LYS A 517 -0.20 -30.11 22.42
CA LYS A 517 0.78 -29.08 22.82
C LYS A 517 0.06 -27.77 23.15
N PRO A 518 0.72 -26.82 23.85
CA PRO A 518 0.19 -25.47 23.94
C PRO A 518 -0.17 -24.92 22.56
N ARG A 519 -1.31 -24.23 22.45
CA ARG A 519 -1.83 -23.64 21.20
C ARG A 519 -2.23 -24.65 20.13
N GLN A 520 -2.47 -25.90 20.51
CA GLN A 520 -3.06 -26.90 19.63
C GLN A 520 -4.42 -27.33 20.14
N LYS A 521 -5.32 -27.67 19.23
CA LYS A 521 -6.64 -28.24 19.54
C LYS A 521 -7.05 -29.26 18.50
N TRP A 522 -7.76 -30.28 18.95
CA TRP A 522 -8.52 -31.17 18.08
C TRP A 522 -9.89 -30.56 17.82
N VAL A 523 -10.31 -30.56 16.57
CA VAL A 523 -11.60 -30.06 16.12
C VAL A 523 -12.27 -31.07 15.21
N ASP A 524 -13.59 -31.09 15.19
CA ASP A 524 -14.34 -31.80 14.17
C ASP A 524 -14.27 -31.06 12.81
N LEU A 525 -14.98 -31.60 11.82
CA LEU A 525 -15.01 -31.04 10.47
C LEU A 525 -15.56 -29.61 10.44
N GLU A 526 -16.62 -29.35 11.20
CA GLU A 526 -17.20 -28.01 11.30
C GLU A 526 -16.22 -27.02 11.95
N GLY A 527 -15.49 -27.45 12.98
CA GLY A 527 -14.47 -26.66 13.63
C GLY A 527 -13.29 -26.30 12.70
N VAL A 528 -12.93 -27.16 11.74
CA VAL A 528 -11.95 -26.82 10.69
C VAL A 528 -12.50 -25.74 9.75
N GLU A 529 -13.74 -25.86 9.28
CA GLU A 529 -14.37 -24.90 8.36
C GLU A 529 -14.59 -23.52 9.02
N ASN A 530 -14.89 -23.52 10.32
CA ASN A 530 -15.10 -22.30 11.09
C ASN A 530 -13.80 -21.64 11.56
N ALA A 531 -12.70 -22.38 11.66
CA ALA A 531 -11.41 -21.84 12.10
C ALA A 531 -10.92 -20.66 11.23
N THR A 532 -10.34 -19.66 11.90
CA THR A 532 -9.70 -18.51 11.23
C THR A 532 -8.33 -18.92 10.71
N VAL A 533 -8.30 -19.48 9.50
CA VAL A 533 -7.10 -19.97 8.81
C VAL A 533 -6.68 -19.08 7.64
N GLY A 534 -5.41 -19.15 7.25
CA GLY A 534 -4.91 -18.46 6.05
C GLY A 534 -5.41 -19.08 4.75
N THR A 535 -5.37 -18.34 3.65
CA THR A 535 -5.82 -18.83 2.32
C THR A 535 -5.00 -20.03 1.84
N GLY A 536 -3.70 -20.09 2.15
CA GLY A 536 -2.85 -21.26 1.89
C GLY A 536 -3.36 -22.51 2.60
N THR A 537 -3.57 -22.43 3.93
CA THR A 537 -4.14 -23.52 4.73
C THR A 537 -5.51 -23.96 4.24
N LYS A 538 -6.39 -23.01 3.87
CA LYS A 538 -7.71 -23.33 3.31
C LYS A 538 -7.57 -24.15 2.02
N ARG A 539 -6.63 -23.80 1.14
CA ARG A 539 -6.35 -24.58 -0.07
C ARG A 539 -5.79 -25.97 0.25
N CYS A 540 -4.92 -26.11 1.25
CA CYS A 540 -4.46 -27.42 1.72
C CYS A 540 -5.63 -28.28 2.20
N TRP A 541 -6.61 -27.69 2.90
CA TRP A 541 -7.83 -28.38 3.30
C TRP A 541 -8.68 -28.84 2.11
N GLU A 542 -8.83 -28.00 1.08
CA GLU A 542 -9.55 -28.40 -0.14
C GLU A 542 -8.84 -29.55 -0.87
N VAL A 543 -7.50 -29.52 -0.95
CA VAL A 543 -6.71 -30.64 -1.51
C VAL A 543 -6.95 -31.92 -0.72
N TYR A 544 -6.95 -31.84 0.61
CA TYR A 544 -7.25 -32.98 1.47
C TYR A 544 -8.64 -33.54 1.19
N LYS A 545 -9.69 -32.70 1.29
CA LYS A 545 -11.09 -33.10 1.03
C LYS A 545 -11.26 -33.73 -0.35
N ALA A 546 -10.62 -33.18 -1.38
CA ALA A 546 -10.73 -33.70 -2.74
C ALA A 546 -10.11 -35.10 -2.89
N LYS A 547 -9.02 -35.37 -2.17
CA LYS A 547 -8.26 -36.63 -2.26
C LYS A 547 -8.75 -37.70 -1.29
N THR A 548 -9.40 -37.32 -0.19
CA THR A 548 -9.94 -38.27 0.81
C THR A 548 -11.44 -38.52 0.66
N LYS A 549 -12.16 -37.81 -0.21
CA LYS A 549 -13.59 -38.07 -0.53
C LYS A 549 -13.86 -39.43 -1.19
N GLY A 550 -12.83 -40.21 -1.49
CA GLY A 550 -12.92 -41.57 -2.04
C GLY A 550 -12.24 -42.66 -1.20
N LEU A 551 -11.95 -42.39 0.07
CA LEU A 551 -11.32 -43.33 1.02
C LEU A 551 -12.24 -43.69 2.17
#